data_AF-A0A520TA17-F1
#
_entry.id   AF-A0A520TA17-F1
#
_cell.length_a   1.000
_cell.length_b   1.000
_cell.length_c   1.000
_cell.angle_alpha   90.00
_cell.angle_beta   90.00
_cell.angle_gamma   90.00
#
_symmetry.space_group_name_H-M   'P 1'
#
loop_
_entity.id
_entity.type
_entity.pdbx_description
1 polymer ?
#
loop_
_entity_poly.entity_id
_entity_poly.type
_entity_poly.pdbx_seq_one_letter_code
_entity_poly.pdbx_strand_id
1 'polypeptide(L)'
;MKFFKCPCCSKLHFTRVNGLTFENDFITLQDFTIKKRLKCEKCQNNLAVLVHNKRGVTKIIWEEYYKVYDDGFKKQQKLQEKKEGVLKIEDSSEKQKQLESILKEIRNLQNEVNIKQSKLRIKARIISPENSLGMSERLSSS
;
A
#
# COMPACT_ATOMS: atom_id res chain seq x y z
N MET A 1 -25.64 4.35 6.75
CA MET A 1 -24.35 4.52 7.48
C MET A 1 -23.49 3.28 7.23
N LYS A 2 -22.16 3.39 7.28
CA LYS A 2 -21.27 2.23 7.04
C LYS A 2 -20.30 2.05 8.21
N PHE A 3 -19.95 0.78 8.46
CA PHE A 3 -18.97 0.38 9.45
C PHE A 3 -17.66 0.05 8.78
N PHE A 4 -16.57 0.57 9.33
CA PHE A 4 -15.22 0.28 8.84
C PHE A 4 -14.32 -0.13 10.00
N LYS A 5 -13.55 -1.19 9.82
CA LYS A 5 -12.49 -1.56 10.76
C LYS A 5 -11.22 -0.82 10.36
N CYS A 6 -10.59 -0.14 11.31
CA CYS A 6 -9.27 0.45 11.12
C CYS A 6 -8.28 -0.67 10.70
N PRO A 7 -7.59 -0.57 9.56
CA PRO A 7 -6.64 -1.59 9.13
C PRO A 7 -5.40 -1.68 10.04
N CYS A 8 -5.14 -0.67 10.88
CA CYS A 8 -3.98 -0.62 11.77
C CYS A 8 -4.25 -1.29 13.12
N CYS A 9 -5.42 -1.02 13.73
CA CYS A 9 -5.71 -1.40 15.11
C CYS A 9 -7.09 -2.07 15.29
N SER A 10 -7.81 -2.37 14.20
CA SER A 10 -9.13 -3.01 14.21
C SER A 10 -10.26 -2.24 14.92
N LYS A 11 -10.03 -1.01 15.41
CA LYS A 11 -11.09 -0.15 15.95
C LYS A 11 -12.19 0.05 14.90
N LEU A 12 -13.44 -0.10 15.34
CA LEU A 12 -14.61 0.15 14.51
C LEU A 12 -14.85 1.66 14.39
N HIS A 13 -15.03 2.11 13.15
CA HIS A 13 -15.40 3.46 12.79
C HIS A 13 -16.82 3.46 12.24
N PHE A 14 -17.68 4.25 12.87
CA PHE A 14 -19.04 4.49 12.40
C PHE A 14 -19.08 5.86 11.71
N THR A 15 -19.24 5.85 10.39
CA THR A 15 -19.17 7.11 9.65
C THR A 15 -20.11 7.14 8.46
N ARG A 16 -20.64 8.34 8.17
CA ARG A 16 -21.35 8.61 6.92
C ARG A 16 -20.30 8.88 5.84
N VAL A 17 -20.40 8.13 4.75
CA VAL A 17 -19.66 8.38 3.51
C VAL A 17 -20.50 9.42 2.76
N ASN A 18 -20.03 10.67 2.76
CA ASN A 18 -20.76 11.78 2.14
C ASN A 18 -20.53 11.78 0.61
N GLY A 19 -21.20 12.70 -0.10
CA GLY A 19 -21.04 12.90 -1.54
C GLY A 19 -19.73 13.58 -1.95
N LEU A 20 -18.93 14.10 -1.00
CA LEU A 20 -17.66 14.76 -1.28
C LEU A 20 -16.66 13.78 -1.90
N THR A 21 -16.02 14.20 -2.97
CA THR A 21 -14.96 13.47 -3.67
C THR A 21 -13.64 14.16 -3.45
N PHE A 22 -12.66 13.41 -2.98
CA PHE A 22 -11.28 13.86 -2.85
C PHE A 22 -10.46 13.32 -4.02
N GLU A 23 -9.44 14.09 -4.41
CA GLU A 23 -8.46 13.66 -5.39
C GLU A 23 -7.76 12.37 -4.93
N ASN A 24 -7.55 11.45 -5.87
CA ASN A 24 -6.95 10.15 -5.64
C ASN A 24 -5.59 10.07 -6.33
N ASP A 25 -4.55 10.35 -5.55
CA ASP A 25 -3.16 10.37 -6.03
C ASP A 25 -2.54 8.97 -6.13
N PHE A 26 -3.27 7.91 -5.74
CA PHE A 26 -2.76 6.54 -5.75
C PHE A 26 -2.89 5.91 -7.14
N ILE A 27 -1.76 5.62 -7.79
CA ILE A 27 -1.71 5.06 -9.14
C ILE A 27 -2.36 3.67 -9.19
N THR A 28 -2.19 2.88 -8.13
CA THR A 28 -2.76 1.53 -8.03
C THR A 28 -4.24 1.49 -7.67
N LEU A 29 -4.87 2.63 -7.35
CA LEU A 29 -6.28 2.72 -6.95
C LEU A 29 -7.11 3.65 -7.85
N GLN A 30 -6.72 3.89 -9.10
CA GLN A 30 -7.43 4.81 -10.01
C GLN A 30 -8.91 4.43 -10.26
N ASP A 31 -9.26 3.15 -10.16
CA ASP A 31 -10.66 2.68 -10.24
C ASP A 31 -11.52 3.04 -9.01
N PHE A 32 -10.93 3.67 -8.01
CA PHE A 32 -11.58 4.09 -6.78
C PHE A 32 -11.59 5.61 -6.66
N THR A 33 -12.65 6.13 -6.04
CA THR A 33 -12.72 7.52 -5.60
C THR A 33 -12.61 7.58 -4.08
N ILE A 34 -11.77 8.48 -3.56
CA ILE A 34 -11.72 8.75 -2.12
C ILE A 34 -12.96 9.57 -1.76
N LYS A 35 -13.82 9.01 -0.89
CA LYS A 35 -15.06 9.66 -0.43
C LYS A 35 -14.93 10.28 0.96
N LYS A 36 -13.90 9.87 1.72
CA LYS A 36 -13.65 10.41 3.05
C LYS A 36 -12.21 10.16 3.47
N ARG A 37 -11.61 11.14 4.15
CA ARG A 37 -10.41 10.96 4.97
C ARG A 37 -10.78 11.12 6.44
N LEU A 38 -10.26 10.26 7.30
CA LEU A 38 -10.52 10.31 8.73
C LEU A 38 -9.29 9.86 9.50
N LYS A 39 -9.08 10.43 10.68
CA LYS A 39 -8.02 10.01 11.58
C LYS A 39 -8.57 8.98 12.56
N CYS A 40 -7.88 7.86 12.73
CA CYS A 40 -8.29 6.87 13.71
C CYS A 40 -8.08 7.41 15.12
N GLU A 41 -9.12 7.52 15.93
CA GLU A 41 -8.99 8.01 17.31
C GLU A 41 -8.09 7.14 18.20
N LYS A 42 -8.00 5.83 17.93
CA LYS A 42 -7.19 4.91 18.75
C LYS A 42 -5.71 4.96 18.35
N CYS A 43 -5.40 4.69 17.09
CA CYS A 43 -3.99 4.62 16.64
C CYS A 43 -3.48 5.91 15.99
N GLN A 44 -4.31 6.96 15.92
CA GLN A 44 -3.99 8.28 15.37
C GLN A 44 -3.50 8.28 13.91
N ASN A 45 -3.66 7.17 13.19
CA ASN A 45 -3.27 7.06 11.78
C ASN A 45 -4.35 7.63 10.87
N ASN A 46 -3.91 8.22 9.75
CA ASN A 46 -4.80 8.71 8.70
C ASN A 46 -5.32 7.54 7.85
N LEU A 47 -6.64 7.50 7.70
CA LEU A 47 -7.38 6.51 6.96
C LEU A 47 -8.17 7.17 5.84
N ALA A 48 -8.16 6.54 4.66
CA ALA A 48 -9.00 6.93 3.54
C ALA A 48 -10.07 5.87 3.28
N VAL A 49 -11.30 6.31 3.08
CA VAL A 49 -12.44 5.49 2.64
C VAL A 49 -12.63 5.72 1.15
N LEU A 50 -12.49 4.63 0.40
CA LEU A 50 -12.57 4.59 -1.05
C LEU A 50 -13.81 3.84 -1.50
N VAL A 51 -14.40 4.28 -2.60
CA VAL A 51 -15.52 3.58 -3.27
C VAL A 51 -15.13 3.31 -4.70
N HIS A 52 -15.24 2.04 -5.12
CA HIS A 52 -14.98 1.62 -6.48
C HIS A 52 -16.00 2.25 -7.43
N ASN A 53 -15.52 2.88 -8.51
CA ASN A 53 -16.34 3.70 -9.40
C ASN A 53 -17.46 2.90 -10.09
N LYS A 54 -17.15 1.69 -10.57
CA LYS A 54 -18.12 0.79 -11.23
C LYS A 54 -18.91 -0.11 -10.28
N ARG A 55 -18.25 -0.73 -9.30
CA ARG A 55 -18.86 -1.80 -8.47
C ARG A 55 -19.52 -1.28 -7.18
N GLY A 56 -19.31 -0.02 -6.80
CA GLY A 56 -19.80 0.54 -5.53
C GLY A 56 -19.15 -0.06 -4.27
N VAL A 57 -18.19 -0.99 -4.43
CA VAL A 57 -17.48 -1.65 -3.33
C VAL A 57 -16.68 -0.62 -2.54
N THR A 58 -16.81 -0.65 -1.22
CA THR A 58 -16.12 0.29 -0.33
C THR A 58 -14.93 -0.36 0.34
N LYS A 59 -13.81 0.35 0.39
CA LYS A 59 -12.55 -0.08 1.03
C LYS A 59 -12.06 1.01 1.98
N ILE A 60 -11.36 0.62 3.04
CA ILE A 60 -10.64 1.54 3.91
C ILE A 60 -9.14 1.19 3.87
N ILE A 61 -8.30 2.20 3.76
CA ILE A 61 -6.84 2.03 3.73
C ILE A 61 -6.19 2.90 4.80
N TRP A 62 -5.02 2.47 5.27
CA TRP A 62 -4.10 3.33 5.99
C TRP A 62 -3.25 4.07 4.95
N GLU A 63 -3.43 5.39 4.85
CA GLU A 63 -2.86 6.20 3.79
C GLU A 63 -1.34 6.10 3.72
N GLU A 64 -0.64 6.26 4.85
CA GLU A 64 0.83 6.20 4.90
C GLU A 64 1.35 4.81 4.51
N TYR A 65 0.72 3.75 5.00
CA TYR A 65 1.11 2.38 4.67
C TYR A 65 0.90 2.07 3.18
N TYR A 66 -0.20 2.55 2.61
CA TYR A 66 -0.51 2.34 1.20
C TYR A 66 0.36 3.21 0.29
N LYS A 67 0.70 4.42 0.70
CA LYS A 67 1.63 5.30 -0.03
C LYS A 67 2.99 4.66 -0.23
N VAL A 68 3.53 3.98 0.80
CA VAL A 68 4.79 3.23 0.68
C VAL A 68 4.70 2.15 -0.40
N TYR A 69 3.55 1.47 -0.50
CA TYR A 69 3.31 0.47 -1.55
C TYR A 69 3.21 1.13 -2.94
N ASP A 70 2.41 2.20 -3.07
CA ASP A 70 2.16 2.86 -4.34
C ASP A 70 3.43 3.53 -4.92
N ASP A 71 4.23 4.18 -4.07
CA ASP A 71 5.54 4.73 -4.43
C ASP A 71 6.50 3.62 -4.88
N GLY A 72 6.46 2.47 -4.20
CA GLY A 72 7.23 1.27 -4.57
C GLY A 72 6.81 0.74 -5.93
N PHE A 73 5.50 0.63 -6.18
CA PHE A 73 4.95 0.18 -7.46
C PHE A 73 5.38 1.08 -8.62
N LYS A 74 5.30 2.42 -8.44
CA LYS A 74 5.76 3.39 -9.44
C LYS A 74 7.24 3.22 -9.78
N LYS A 75 8.09 3.01 -8.78
CA LYS A 75 9.52 2.75 -9.00
C LYS A 75 9.75 1.41 -9.69
N GLN A 76 8.97 0.38 -9.35
CA GLN A 76 9.07 -0.94 -9.95
C GLN A 76 8.69 -0.93 -11.44
N GLN A 77 7.64 -0.18 -11.82
CA GLN A 77 7.30 0.02 -13.24
C GLN A 77 8.47 0.59 -14.04
N LYS A 78 9.14 1.63 -13.52
CA LYS A 78 10.33 2.21 -14.18
C LYS A 78 11.48 1.20 -14.33
N LEU A 79 11.70 0.35 -13.33
CA LEU A 79 12.73 -0.70 -13.42
C LEU A 79 12.35 -1.79 -14.42
N GLN A 80 11.06 -2.10 -14.54
CA GLN A 80 10.55 -3.05 -15.52
C GLN A 80 10.68 -2.51 -16.96
N GLU A 81 10.37 -1.24 -17.19
CA GLU A 81 10.59 -0.56 -18.48
C GLU A 81 12.08 -0.56 -18.85
N LYS A 82 12.98 -0.25 -17.90
CA LYS A 82 14.43 -0.36 -18.10
C LYS A 82 14.85 -1.77 -18.47
N LYS A 83 14.33 -2.78 -17.78
CA LYS A 83 14.61 -4.20 -18.06
C LYS A 83 14.22 -4.55 -19.50
N GLU A 84 13.04 -4.12 -19.94
CA GLU A 84 12.56 -4.33 -21.31
C GLU A 84 13.43 -3.62 -22.35
N GLY A 85 13.96 -2.44 -22.02
CA GLY A 85 14.97 -1.75 -22.85
C GLY A 85 16.25 -2.57 -23.00
N VAL A 86 16.80 -3.07 -21.90
CA VAL A 86 18.03 -3.90 -21.89
C VAL A 86 17.86 -5.20 -22.70
N LEU A 87 16.66 -5.78 -22.72
CA LEU A 87 16.41 -7.00 -23.49
C LEU A 87 16.62 -6.84 -25.00
N LYS A 88 16.60 -5.59 -25.51
CA LYS A 88 16.83 -5.24 -26.92
C LYS A 88 18.31 -5.09 -27.29
N ILE A 89 19.23 -5.15 -26.33
CA ILE A 89 20.67 -5.07 -26.58
C ILE A 89 21.16 -6.36 -27.27
N GLU A 90 21.97 -6.20 -28.32
CA GLU A 90 22.55 -7.29 -29.10
C GLU A 90 23.78 -7.92 -28.42
N ASP A 91 24.63 -7.10 -27.77
CA ASP A 91 25.79 -7.58 -27.03
C ASP A 91 25.37 -8.39 -25.79
N SER A 92 25.67 -9.69 -25.81
CA SER A 92 25.26 -10.62 -24.75
C SER A 92 25.95 -10.36 -23.40
N SER A 93 27.19 -9.87 -23.40
CA SER A 93 27.96 -9.61 -22.18
C SER A 93 27.48 -8.34 -21.48
N GLU A 94 27.26 -7.27 -22.24
CA GLU A 94 26.73 -6.02 -21.73
C GLU A 94 25.28 -6.18 -21.24
N LYS A 95 24.45 -6.88 -22.03
CA LYS A 95 23.08 -7.23 -21.67
C LYS A 95 23.00 -7.93 -20.31
N GLN A 96 23.86 -8.93 -20.09
CA GLN A 96 23.84 -9.70 -18.84
C GLN A 96 24.21 -8.83 -17.63
N LYS A 97 25.26 -8.00 -17.74
CA LYS A 97 25.68 -7.09 -16.67
C LYS A 97 24.59 -6.08 -16.30
N GLN A 98 23.96 -5.46 -17.30
CA GLN A 98 22.89 -4.49 -17.07
C GLN A 98 21.64 -5.16 -16.47
N LEU A 99 21.30 -6.36 -16.93
CA LEU A 99 20.19 -7.14 -16.39
C LEU A 99 20.40 -7.50 -14.92
N GLU A 100 21.59 -7.99 -14.55
CA GLU A 100 21.95 -8.31 -13.16
C GLU A 100 21.85 -7.08 -12.26
N SER A 101 22.30 -5.92 -12.73
CA SER A 101 22.18 -4.65 -12.00
C SER A 101 20.71 -4.29 -11.73
N ILE A 102 19.85 -4.33 -12.75
CA ILE A 102 18.43 -4.03 -12.60
C ILE A 102 17.73 -5.02 -11.65
N LEU A 103 18.04 -6.32 -11.75
CA LEU A 103 17.49 -7.32 -10.84
C LEU A 103 17.94 -7.11 -9.38
N LYS A 104 19.15 -6.59 -9.16
CA LYS A 104 19.61 -6.17 -7.82
C LYS A 104 18.84 -4.95 -7.33
N GLU A 105 18.62 -3.94 -8.18
CA GLU A 105 17.81 -2.76 -7.83
C GLU A 105 16.37 -3.13 -7.47
N ILE A 106 15.73 -4.04 -8.23
CA ILE A 106 14.38 -4.52 -7.93
C ILE A 106 14.33 -5.19 -6.55
N ARG A 107 15.29 -6.08 -6.25
CA ARG A 107 15.37 -6.73 -4.93
C ARG A 107 15.56 -5.72 -3.80
N ASN A 108 16.42 -4.74 -3.99
CA ASN A 108 16.65 -3.68 -3.01
C ASN A 108 15.39 -2.85 -2.77
N LEU A 109 14.65 -2.50 -3.84
CA LEU A 109 13.39 -1.77 -3.74
C LEU A 109 12.33 -2.57 -2.96
N GLN A 110 12.18 -3.86 -3.26
CA GLN A 110 11.27 -4.74 -2.52
C GLN A 110 11.61 -4.79 -1.03
N ASN A 111 12.89 -4.93 -0.70
CA ASN A 111 13.36 -4.91 0.68
C ASN A 111 13.08 -3.57 1.37
N GLU A 112 13.33 -2.45 0.70
CA GLU A 112 13.06 -1.11 1.23
C GLU A 112 11.58 -0.92 1.57
N VAL A 113 10.68 -1.29 0.64
CA VAL A 113 9.23 -1.23 0.83
C VAL A 113 8.81 -2.09 2.02
N ASN A 114 9.29 -3.33 2.08
CA ASN A 114 8.99 -4.27 3.17
C ASN A 114 9.46 -3.74 4.53
N ILE A 115 10.66 -3.15 4.61
CA ILE A 115 11.19 -2.56 5.84
C ILE A 115 10.34 -1.37 6.27
N LYS A 116 10.01 -0.45 5.36
CA LYS A 116 9.18 0.73 5.68
C LYS A 116 7.79 0.33 6.17
N GLN A 117 7.13 -0.59 5.46
CA GLN A 117 5.82 -1.11 5.89
C GLN A 117 5.89 -1.85 7.23
N SER A 118 6.97 -2.59 7.49
CA SER A 118 7.17 -3.26 8.77
C SER A 118 7.38 -2.26 9.91
N LYS A 119 8.16 -1.20 9.71
CA LYS A 119 8.31 -0.10 10.68
C LYS A 119 6.98 0.55 11.02
N LEU A 120 6.14 0.80 10.02
CA LEU A 120 4.78 1.31 10.24
C LEU A 120 3.94 0.35 11.08
N ARG A 121 3.93 -0.95 10.74
CA ARG A 121 3.21 -1.96 11.54
C ARG A 121 3.69 -2.02 12.98
N ILE A 122 5.00 -1.98 13.22
CA ILE A 122 5.58 -1.97 14.57
C ILE A 122 5.14 -0.72 15.33
N LYS A 123 5.22 0.47 14.70
CA LYS A 123 4.73 1.73 15.31
C LYS A 123 3.27 1.64 15.71
N ALA A 124 2.41 1.10 14.84
CA ALA A 124 0.99 0.91 15.15
C ALA A 124 0.78 -0.05 16.32
N ARG A 125 1.61 -1.11 16.45
CA ARG A 125 1.55 -2.06 17.57
C ARG A 125 1.95 -1.41 18.90
N ILE A 126 3.01 -0.61 18.91
CA ILE A 126 3.46 0.09 20.13
C ILE A 126 2.38 1.05 20.65
N ILE A 127 1.71 1.76 19.74
CA ILE A 127 0.64 2.72 20.09
C ILE A 127 -0.66 2.00 20.52
N SER A 128 -0.88 0.76 20.08
CA SER A 128 -2.12 0.02 20.35
C SER A 128 -1.85 -1.48 20.61
N PRO A 129 -1.19 -1.83 21.73
CA PRO A 129 -0.69 -3.18 21.99
C PRO A 129 -1.80 -4.22 22.17
N GLU A 130 -2.93 -3.83 22.76
CA GLU A 130 -4.04 -4.73 23.14
C GLU A 130 -4.74 -5.44 21.97
N ASN A 131 -4.60 -4.94 20.74
CA ASN A 131 -5.22 -5.54 19.55
C ASN A 131 -4.24 -6.31 18.66
N SER A 132 -2.99 -6.49 19.10
CA SER A 132 -1.96 -7.25 18.37
C SER A 132 -2.24 -8.76 18.32
N LEU A 133 -3.12 -9.28 19.19
CA LEU A 133 -3.52 -10.68 19.24
C LEU A 133 -4.35 -11.13 18.02
N GLY A 134 -5.11 -10.23 17.38
CA GLY A 134 -5.99 -10.58 16.25
C GLY A 134 -5.34 -10.60 14.87
N MET A 135 -4.01 -10.43 14.78
CA MET A 135 -3.26 -10.47 13.51
C MET A 135 -2.34 -11.70 13.41
N SER A 136 -2.01 -12.35 14.52
CA SER A 136 -1.31 -13.65 14.53
C SER A 136 -2.12 -14.71 13.78
N GLU A 137 -3.45 -14.67 13.91
CA GLU A 137 -4.39 -15.59 13.25
C GLU A 137 -4.42 -15.46 11.71
N ARG A 138 -3.98 -14.33 11.15
CA ARG A 138 -3.93 -14.10 9.69
C ARG A 138 -2.66 -14.61 9.02
N LEU A 139 -1.65 -14.99 9.81
CA LEU A 139 -0.44 -15.66 9.31
C LEU A 139 -0.51 -17.19 9.51
N SER A 140 -1.46 -17.68 10.30
CA SER A 140 -1.67 -19.11 10.58
C SER A 140 -2.87 -19.73 9.85
N SER A 141 -3.59 -18.96 9.05
CA SER A 141 -4.63 -19.48 8.15
C SER A 141 -4.04 -19.73 6.76
N SER A 142 -3.26 -20.82 6.67
CA SER A 142 -2.98 -21.55 5.43
C SER A 142 -4.01 -22.66 5.26
#